data_AF-A0A960TPS3-F1
#
_entry.id   AF-A0A960TPS3-F1
#
_cell.length_a   1.000
_cell.length_b   1.000
_cell.length_c   1.000
_cell.angle_alpha   90.00
_cell.angle_beta   90.00
_cell.angle_gamma   90.00
#
_symmetry.space_group_name_H-M   'P 1'
#
loop_
_entity.id
_entity.type
_entity.pdbx_description
1 polymer ?
#
loop_
_entity_poly.entity_id
_entity_poly.type
_entity_poly.pdbx_seq_one_letter_code
_entity_poly.pdbx_strand_id
1 'polypeptide(L)'
;MKRLLLITLIIYFLSNCNPAGETADDTKTNLLFFLNKVSRATVSGKAMKGRISNGKVNVYATSTTGTCDTTTSLGTTTTDLEGNYEVNFTKTGYPVCVIVTPGTDSKMYDEAQKKDLNWTGSASMTIIINEPKTARKGVNGTPFARFAAARFQEIAKSNSGRSAIADQVTYANKTTVVQFGLNRSFIRRPEVMFDKITKIDMDTIPDVLSEEIDLDDKTNNTSTYMTAFLGGISTKAKDYKGNAEGSADYIESFLDALSKDLADGKADGKDATGTTVTVSVDGTPTAVPTITEIKAAVLTYAASNPGLGITTTEIQNTTVVDAPVFVQSTPVSV
;
A
#
# COMPACT_ATOMS: atom_id res chain seq x y z
N MET A 1 38.44 -13.48 12.96
CA MET A 1 39.28 -14.24 12.00
C MET A 1 38.60 -14.54 10.66
N LYS A 2 37.35 -15.06 10.60
CA LYS A 2 36.69 -15.43 9.32
C LYS A 2 36.54 -14.29 8.29
N ARG A 3 36.25 -13.05 8.73
CA ARG A 3 36.15 -11.88 7.83
C ARG A 3 37.50 -11.42 7.27
N LEU A 4 38.57 -11.56 8.05
CA LEU A 4 39.92 -11.20 7.60
C LEU A 4 40.39 -12.16 6.50
N LEU A 5 40.15 -13.46 6.69
CA LEU A 5 40.53 -14.51 5.74
C LEU A 5 39.81 -14.38 4.38
N LEU A 6 38.55 -13.95 4.39
CA LEU A 6 37.79 -13.68 3.16
C LEU A 6 38.36 -12.47 2.40
N ILE A 7 38.70 -11.40 3.12
CA ILE A 7 39.32 -10.20 2.52
C ILE A 7 40.69 -10.56 1.92
N THR A 8 41.51 -11.35 2.62
CA THR A 8 42.81 -11.80 2.09
C THR A 8 42.65 -12.70 0.87
N LEU A 9 41.65 -13.57 0.84
CA LEU A 9 41.36 -14.45 -0.31
C LEU A 9 40.91 -13.64 -1.54
N ILE A 10 40.09 -12.61 -1.35
CA ILE A 10 39.64 -11.71 -2.42
C ILE A 10 40.83 -10.93 -2.97
N ILE A 11 41.69 -10.37 -2.11
CA ILE A 11 42.90 -9.67 -2.53
C ILE A 11 43.84 -10.61 -3.31
N TYR A 12 44.02 -11.85 -2.85
CA TYR A 12 44.87 -12.84 -3.53
C TYR A 12 44.35 -13.24 -4.92
N PHE A 13 43.02 -13.37 -5.09
CA PHE A 13 42.41 -13.62 -6.39
C PHE A 13 42.54 -12.42 -7.35
N LEU A 14 42.43 -11.19 -6.84
CA LEU A 14 42.60 -9.97 -7.64
C LEU A 14 44.04 -9.76 -8.11
N SER A 15 45.03 -10.18 -7.32
CA SER A 15 46.45 -10.03 -7.68
C SER A 15 46.96 -11.04 -8.72
N ASN A 16 46.28 -12.19 -8.88
CA ASN A 16 46.72 -13.26 -9.78
C ASN A 16 45.97 -13.31 -11.12
N CYS A 17 44.94 -12.49 -11.32
CA CYS A 17 44.28 -12.31 -12.60
C CYS A 17 44.99 -11.18 -13.37
N ASN A 18 46.17 -11.47 -13.93
CA ASN A 18 46.88 -10.56 -14.81
C ASN A 18 46.79 -11.10 -16.26
N PRO A 19 45.70 -10.85 -17.00
CA PRO A 19 45.65 -11.19 -18.41
C PRO A 19 46.66 -10.30 -19.14
N ALA A 20 47.68 -10.92 -19.72
CA ALA A 20 48.61 -10.24 -20.59
C ALA A 20 47.85 -9.68 -21.80
N GLY A 21 47.51 -8.38 -21.78
CA GLY A 21 46.97 -7.67 -22.94
C GLY A 21 45.80 -6.72 -22.70
N GLU A 22 45.20 -6.66 -21.51
CA GLU A 22 44.09 -5.71 -21.26
C GLU A 22 44.58 -4.44 -20.54
N THR A 23 44.19 -3.29 -21.08
CA THR A 23 44.49 -1.97 -20.52
C THR A 23 43.88 -1.83 -19.13
N ALA A 24 44.64 -1.27 -18.18
CA ALA A 24 44.31 -1.17 -16.75
C ALA A 24 42.97 -0.46 -16.40
N ASP A 25 42.29 0.13 -17.38
CA ASP A 25 40.98 0.76 -17.22
C ASP A 25 39.80 -0.25 -17.28
N ASP A 26 39.95 -1.40 -17.94
CA ASP A 26 38.84 -2.36 -18.10
C ASP A 26 38.58 -3.20 -16.82
N THR A 27 39.61 -3.47 -16.03
CA THR A 27 39.49 -4.31 -14.82
C THR A 27 38.83 -3.56 -13.65
N LYS A 28 39.04 -2.24 -13.53
CA LYS A 28 38.39 -1.40 -12.50
C LYS A 28 36.88 -1.26 -12.74
N THR A 29 36.49 -1.21 -14.01
CA THR A 29 35.08 -1.06 -14.42
C THR A 29 34.27 -2.30 -14.05
N ASN A 30 34.86 -3.50 -14.18
CA ASN A 30 34.19 -4.75 -13.83
C ASN A 30 33.98 -4.95 -12.32
N LEU A 31 34.94 -4.59 -11.45
CA LEU A 31 34.76 -4.75 -10.00
C LEU A 31 33.70 -3.79 -9.42
N LEU A 32 33.66 -2.54 -9.90
CA LEU A 32 32.57 -1.62 -9.57
C LEU A 32 31.22 -2.12 -10.10
N PHE A 33 31.21 -2.74 -11.28
CA PHE A 33 30.00 -3.35 -11.84
C PHE A 33 29.50 -4.52 -10.97
N PHE A 34 30.40 -5.37 -10.45
CA PHE A 34 30.03 -6.45 -9.53
C PHE A 34 29.57 -5.96 -8.16
N LEU A 35 30.19 -4.93 -7.58
CA LEU A 35 29.75 -4.33 -6.31
C LEU A 35 28.40 -3.61 -6.47
N ASN A 36 28.16 -2.93 -7.60
CA ASN A 36 26.87 -2.28 -7.90
C ASN A 36 25.74 -3.28 -8.18
N LYS A 37 26.04 -4.49 -8.66
CA LYS A 37 25.03 -5.54 -8.90
C LYS A 37 24.39 -6.09 -7.61
N VAL A 38 25.05 -5.97 -6.47
CA VAL A 38 24.57 -6.54 -5.18
C VAL A 38 23.56 -5.63 -4.48
N SER A 39 23.50 -4.34 -4.83
CA SER A 39 22.63 -3.35 -4.16
C SER A 39 21.38 -2.94 -4.95
N ARG A 40 20.93 -3.75 -5.90
CA ARG A 40 19.66 -3.51 -6.61
C ARG A 40 18.57 -4.45 -6.10
N ALA A 41 17.34 -3.96 -6.14
CA ALA A 41 16.15 -4.75 -5.92
C ALA A 41 15.07 -4.38 -6.96
N THR A 42 14.10 -5.28 -7.12
CA THR A 42 12.98 -5.10 -8.03
C THR A 42 11.67 -5.14 -7.25
N VAL A 43 10.76 -4.21 -7.55
CA VAL A 43 9.38 -4.27 -7.05
C VAL A 43 8.43 -4.24 -8.23
N SER A 44 7.47 -5.16 -8.25
CA SER A 44 6.40 -5.19 -9.24
C SER A 44 5.04 -5.46 -8.62
N GLY A 45 4.00 -5.00 -9.30
CA GLY A 45 2.61 -5.15 -8.88
C GLY A 45 1.67 -4.39 -9.80
N LYS A 46 0.43 -4.17 -9.34
CA LYS A 46 -0.62 -3.46 -10.07
C LYS A 46 -1.10 -2.22 -9.32
N ALA A 47 -1.29 -1.10 -10.01
CA ALA A 47 -1.90 0.12 -9.48
C ALA A 47 -3.43 0.07 -9.71
N MET A 48 -4.21 -0.11 -8.64
CA MET A 48 -5.60 -0.54 -8.69
C MET A 48 -6.52 0.29 -7.79
N LYS A 49 -6.68 1.56 -8.14
CA LYS A 49 -7.91 2.30 -7.84
C LYS A 49 -8.70 2.43 -9.14
N GLY A 50 -9.16 1.27 -9.61
CA GLY A 50 -9.56 1.03 -10.98
C GLY A 50 -8.39 1.27 -11.93
N ARG A 51 -7.73 0.17 -12.32
CA ARG A 51 -6.60 0.08 -13.29
C ARG A 51 -6.04 1.45 -13.70
N ILE A 52 -4.95 1.87 -13.08
CA ILE A 52 -4.32 3.14 -13.42
C ILE A 52 -3.37 2.93 -14.59
N SER A 53 -3.68 3.50 -15.75
CA SER A 53 -2.80 3.44 -16.92
C SER A 53 -1.94 4.70 -17.07
N ASN A 54 -0.72 4.52 -17.59
CA ASN A 54 0.27 5.59 -17.79
C ASN A 54 0.58 6.42 -16.52
N GLY A 55 0.34 5.86 -15.33
CA GLY A 55 0.69 6.48 -14.07
C GLY A 55 2.20 6.44 -13.86
N LYS A 56 2.79 7.54 -13.40
CA LYS A 56 4.22 7.58 -13.06
C LYS A 56 4.43 6.89 -11.71
N VAL A 57 5.27 5.86 -11.69
CA VAL A 57 5.65 5.14 -10.48
C VAL A 57 7.05 5.56 -10.08
N ASN A 58 7.23 5.92 -8.81
CA ASN A 58 8.53 6.25 -8.24
C ASN A 58 8.74 5.45 -6.96
N VAL A 59 9.97 4.99 -6.74
CA VAL A 59 10.38 4.36 -5.49
C VAL A 59 11.24 5.34 -4.72
N TYR A 60 10.94 5.51 -3.44
CA TYR A 60 11.61 6.41 -2.51
C TYR A 60 11.98 5.68 -1.22
N ALA A 61 12.95 6.20 -0.47
CA ALA A 61 13.23 5.72 0.87
C ALA A 61 12.16 6.22 1.85
N THR A 62 11.89 5.46 2.92
CA THR A 62 11.21 6.01 4.09
C THR A 62 12.21 6.68 5.03
N SER A 63 11.83 7.80 5.62
CA SER A 63 12.52 8.41 6.75
C SER A 63 12.35 7.57 8.03
N THR A 64 13.04 7.95 9.10
CA THR A 64 12.88 7.33 10.43
C THR A 64 11.50 7.55 11.05
N THR A 65 10.74 8.55 10.58
CA THR A 65 9.35 8.80 11.00
C THR A 65 8.34 8.09 10.09
N GLY A 66 8.82 7.24 9.18
CA GLY A 66 7.99 6.50 8.24
C GLY A 66 7.48 7.32 7.06
N THR A 67 7.81 8.61 6.98
CA THR A 67 7.42 9.48 5.85
C THR A 67 8.24 9.15 4.62
N CYS A 68 7.64 9.22 3.43
CA CYS A 68 8.37 9.02 2.18
C CYS A 68 9.29 10.21 1.89
N ASP A 69 10.59 9.96 1.70
CA ASP A 69 11.55 10.97 1.25
C ASP A 69 11.49 11.13 -0.26
N THR A 70 10.66 12.07 -0.72
CA THR A 70 10.43 12.32 -2.15
C THR A 70 11.53 13.15 -2.82
N THR A 71 12.60 13.52 -2.10
CA THR A 71 13.68 14.35 -2.66
C THR A 71 14.53 13.60 -3.69
N THR A 72 14.74 12.30 -3.48
CA THR A 72 15.61 11.46 -4.33
C THR A 72 14.90 10.18 -4.72
N SER A 73 14.58 10.04 -6.01
CA SER A 73 14.02 8.79 -6.54
C SER A 73 15.10 7.70 -6.58
N LEU A 74 14.77 6.53 -6.04
CA LEU A 74 15.59 5.32 -6.09
C LEU A 74 15.40 4.55 -7.40
N GLY A 75 14.28 4.78 -8.08
CA GLY A 75 13.89 4.15 -9.33
C GLY A 75 12.54 4.68 -9.80
N THR A 76 12.31 4.68 -11.11
CA THR A 76 11.06 5.14 -11.72
C THR A 76 10.65 4.25 -12.88
N THR A 77 9.34 4.14 -13.10
CA THR A 77 8.75 3.53 -14.29
C THR A 77 7.37 4.16 -14.54
N THR A 78 6.63 3.65 -15.51
CA THR A 78 5.21 3.96 -15.72
C THR A 78 4.37 2.69 -15.65
N THR A 79 3.13 2.80 -15.22
CA THR A 79 2.18 1.70 -15.35
C THR A 79 1.80 1.48 -16.82
N ASP A 80 1.56 0.24 -17.20
CA ASP A 80 1.01 -0.11 -18.51
C ASP A 80 -0.52 0.12 -18.58
N LEU A 81 -1.16 -0.31 -19.67
CA LEU A 81 -2.60 -0.15 -19.87
C LEU A 81 -3.47 -0.93 -18.88
N GLU A 82 -2.91 -1.98 -18.26
CA GLU A 82 -3.57 -2.84 -17.29
C GLU A 82 -3.25 -2.40 -15.85
N GLY A 83 -2.38 -1.41 -15.69
CA GLY A 83 -1.92 -0.90 -14.41
C GLY A 83 -0.73 -1.66 -13.83
N ASN A 84 -0.13 -2.60 -14.56
CA ASN A 84 1.06 -3.31 -14.09
C ASN A 84 2.27 -2.38 -14.11
N TYR A 85 3.20 -2.61 -13.19
CA TYR A 85 4.49 -1.92 -13.18
C TYR A 85 5.60 -2.83 -12.67
N GLU A 86 6.83 -2.53 -13.08
CA GLU A 86 8.05 -3.11 -12.54
C GLU A 86 9.13 -2.02 -12.43
N VAL A 87 9.67 -1.84 -11.22
CA VAL A 87 10.72 -0.86 -10.94
C VAL A 87 11.94 -1.57 -10.39
N ASN A 88 13.08 -1.35 -11.05
CA ASN A 88 14.39 -1.66 -10.51
C ASN A 88 14.93 -0.44 -9.77
N PHE A 89 15.32 -0.62 -8.51
CA PHE A 89 15.79 0.49 -7.66
C PHE A 89 17.02 0.10 -6.86
N THR A 90 17.73 1.11 -6.36
CA THR A 90 18.89 0.95 -5.48
C THR A 90 18.44 0.79 -4.03
N LYS A 91 18.93 -0.27 -3.37
CA LYS A 91 18.63 -0.54 -1.96
C LYS A 91 19.20 0.52 -1.03
N THR A 92 18.50 0.77 0.06
CA THR A 92 18.83 1.72 1.12
C THR A 92 18.97 1.06 2.49
N GLY A 93 18.50 -0.18 2.67
CA GLY A 93 18.47 -0.86 3.97
C GLY A 93 17.29 -0.46 4.86
N TYR A 94 16.39 0.38 4.36
CA TYR A 94 15.16 0.84 5.04
C TYR A 94 13.93 0.45 4.23
N PRO A 95 12.72 0.43 4.82
CA PRO A 95 11.49 0.34 4.05
C PRO A 95 11.46 1.37 2.92
N VAL A 96 10.71 1.04 1.87
CA VAL A 96 10.60 1.88 0.68
C VAL A 96 9.15 2.24 0.43
N CYS A 97 8.96 3.46 -0.07
CA CYS A 97 7.69 3.94 -0.57
C CYS A 97 7.62 3.73 -2.08
N VAL A 98 6.58 3.06 -2.55
CA VAL A 98 6.19 3.09 -3.96
C VAL A 98 5.07 4.09 -4.09
N ILE A 99 5.30 5.17 -4.84
CA ILE A 99 4.33 6.23 -5.06
C ILE A 99 3.93 6.22 -6.52
N VAL A 100 2.63 6.05 -6.76
CA VAL A 100 2.01 6.20 -8.08
C VAL A 100 1.36 7.58 -8.15
N THR A 101 1.75 8.37 -9.13
CA THR A 101 1.28 9.74 -9.41
C THR A 101 0.78 9.84 -10.85
N PRO A 102 -0.01 10.87 -11.18
CA PRO A 102 -0.32 11.19 -12.57
C PRO A 102 0.92 11.33 -13.45
N GLY A 103 0.83 10.79 -14.66
CA GLY A 103 1.81 10.91 -15.73
C GLY A 103 1.24 11.68 -16.91
N THR A 104 1.92 11.62 -18.05
CA THR A 104 1.33 12.09 -19.31
C THR A 104 0.23 11.14 -19.73
N ASP A 105 -0.96 11.67 -20.02
CA ASP A 105 -2.14 10.90 -20.45
C ASP A 105 -2.57 9.79 -19.46
N SER A 106 -2.28 9.95 -18.16
CA SER A 106 -2.69 8.98 -17.16
C SER A 106 -4.20 8.89 -17.03
N LYS A 107 -4.70 7.65 -16.92
CA LYS A 107 -6.12 7.36 -16.69
C LYS A 107 -6.31 6.58 -15.40
N MET A 108 -7.45 6.80 -14.77
CA MET A 108 -7.96 6.02 -13.65
C MET A 108 -9.31 5.46 -14.07
N TYR A 109 -9.45 4.14 -14.07
CA TYR A 109 -10.74 3.52 -14.33
C TYR A 109 -11.68 3.75 -13.15
N ASP A 110 -12.90 4.21 -13.42
CA ASP A 110 -13.93 4.35 -12.40
C ASP A 110 -14.89 3.17 -12.47
N GLU A 111 -14.88 2.30 -11.47
CA GLU A 111 -15.73 1.10 -11.42
C GLU A 111 -17.22 1.44 -11.44
N ALA A 112 -17.61 2.56 -10.82
CA ALA A 112 -19.00 2.97 -10.75
C ALA A 112 -19.52 3.53 -12.07
N GLN A 113 -18.67 4.20 -12.88
CA GLN A 113 -19.05 4.65 -14.22
C GLN A 113 -18.66 3.67 -15.34
N LYS A 114 -17.81 2.69 -15.05
CA LYS A 114 -17.23 1.75 -16.02
C LYS A 114 -16.51 2.44 -17.18
N LYS A 115 -15.78 3.53 -16.89
CA LYS A 115 -15.01 4.29 -17.88
C LYS A 115 -13.68 4.79 -17.31
N ASP A 116 -12.75 5.07 -18.21
CA ASP A 116 -11.50 5.74 -17.88
C ASP A 116 -11.72 7.24 -17.66
N LEU A 117 -11.20 7.75 -16.55
CA LEU A 117 -11.17 9.16 -16.19
C LEU A 117 -9.76 9.70 -16.37
N ASN A 118 -9.63 10.93 -16.87
CA ASN A 118 -8.35 11.63 -16.86
C ASN A 118 -7.90 11.83 -15.41
N TRP A 119 -6.68 11.39 -15.11
CA TRP A 119 -6.06 11.62 -13.82
C TRP A 119 -5.00 12.70 -13.98
N THR A 120 -5.31 13.90 -13.49
CA THR A 120 -4.51 15.12 -13.72
C THR A 120 -4.09 15.84 -12.45
N GLY A 121 -4.64 15.43 -11.29
CA GLY A 121 -4.41 16.09 -10.01
C GLY A 121 -3.04 15.83 -9.40
N SER A 122 -2.86 16.29 -8.16
CA SER A 122 -1.61 16.11 -7.40
C SER A 122 -1.62 14.90 -6.48
N ALA A 123 -2.76 14.20 -6.40
CA ALA A 123 -2.92 13.09 -5.48
C ALA A 123 -2.15 11.86 -5.94
N SER A 124 -1.75 11.03 -4.98
CA SER A 124 -0.92 9.86 -5.22
C SER A 124 -1.40 8.65 -4.43
N MET A 125 -1.17 7.46 -4.99
CA MET A 125 -1.26 6.23 -4.23
C MET A 125 0.11 5.92 -3.63
N THR A 126 0.16 5.82 -2.31
CA THR A 126 1.38 5.52 -1.57
C THR A 126 1.29 4.12 -1.01
N ILE A 127 2.30 3.31 -1.27
CA ILE A 127 2.44 1.95 -0.76
C ILE A 127 3.76 1.91 0.00
N ILE A 128 3.76 1.39 1.22
CA ILE A 128 4.98 1.22 2.00
C ILE A 128 5.22 -0.27 2.20
N ILE A 129 6.43 -0.71 1.82
CA ILE A 129 6.84 -2.10 1.95
C ILE A 129 8.21 -2.20 2.60
N ASN A 130 8.43 -3.33 3.26
CA ASN A 130 9.77 -3.74 3.62
C ASN A 130 10.61 -3.94 2.36
N GLU A 131 11.85 -3.42 2.39
CA GLU A 131 12.77 -3.54 1.27
C GLU A 131 13.04 -5.02 0.92
N PRO A 132 12.78 -5.43 -0.34
CA PRO A 132 13.09 -6.78 -0.77
C PRO A 132 14.59 -7.07 -0.83
N LYS A 133 14.95 -8.30 -0.44
CA LYS A 133 16.31 -8.82 -0.64
C LYS A 133 16.73 -8.89 -2.11
N THR A 134 15.80 -9.20 -3.01
CA THR A 134 16.09 -9.28 -4.45
C THR A 134 14.92 -8.76 -5.26
N ALA A 135 13.74 -9.34 -5.05
CA ALA A 135 12.51 -8.91 -5.71
C ALA A 135 11.32 -9.06 -4.76
N ARG A 136 10.31 -8.19 -4.93
CA ARG A 136 8.96 -8.38 -4.37
C ARG A 136 7.95 -8.22 -5.50
N LYS A 137 7.16 -9.27 -5.72
CA LYS A 137 6.02 -9.26 -6.66
C LYS A 137 4.73 -9.04 -5.88
N GLY A 138 3.67 -8.63 -6.58
CA GLY A 138 2.33 -8.49 -6.00
C GLY A 138 2.15 -7.25 -5.11
N VAL A 139 3.01 -6.23 -5.27
CA VAL A 139 2.88 -4.98 -4.51
C VAL A 139 1.74 -4.15 -5.12
N ASN A 140 0.52 -4.39 -4.66
CA ASN A 140 -0.66 -3.78 -5.27
C ASN A 140 -0.97 -2.40 -4.66
N GLY A 141 -0.97 -1.39 -5.51
CA GLY A 141 -1.37 -0.02 -5.21
C GLY A 141 -2.87 0.13 -5.12
N THR A 142 -3.44 -0.27 -3.99
CA THR A 142 -4.88 -0.13 -3.70
C THR A 142 -5.12 1.01 -2.70
N PRO A 143 -6.36 1.48 -2.53
CA PRO A 143 -6.70 2.38 -1.43
C PRO A 143 -6.29 1.84 -0.06
N PHE A 144 -6.35 0.51 0.15
CA PHE A 144 -5.91 -0.12 1.40
C PHE A 144 -4.41 0.04 1.64
N ALA A 145 -3.59 -0.04 0.59
CA ALA A 145 -2.16 0.21 0.71
C ALA A 145 -1.88 1.65 1.18
N ARG A 146 -2.70 2.61 0.72
CA ARG A 146 -2.63 4.01 1.18
C ARG A 146 -3.03 4.15 2.64
N PHE A 147 -4.11 3.51 3.07
CA PHE A 147 -4.55 3.51 4.47
C PHE A 147 -3.48 2.90 5.38
N ALA A 148 -2.90 1.78 4.97
CA ALA A 148 -1.81 1.13 5.68
C ALA A 148 -0.55 2.00 5.74
N ALA A 149 -0.23 2.72 4.67
CA ALA A 149 0.89 3.67 4.65
C ALA A 149 0.66 4.85 5.63
N ALA A 150 -0.54 5.43 5.66
CA ALA A 150 -0.90 6.49 6.61
C ALA A 150 -0.80 5.99 8.05
N ARG A 151 -1.32 4.79 8.32
CA ARG A 151 -1.22 4.14 9.62
C ARG A 151 0.23 3.90 10.05
N PHE A 152 1.06 3.39 9.14
CA PHE A 152 2.47 3.17 9.40
C PHE A 152 3.18 4.47 9.80
N GLN A 153 2.90 5.59 9.12
CA GLN A 153 3.49 6.88 9.45
C GLN A 153 3.17 7.32 10.90
N GLU A 154 1.93 7.15 11.36
CA GLU A 154 1.56 7.48 12.74
C GLU A 154 2.20 6.56 13.78
N ILE A 155 2.31 5.27 13.46
CA ILE A 155 3.00 4.30 14.32
C ILE A 155 4.50 4.62 14.41
N ALA A 156 5.13 4.97 13.29
CA ALA A 156 6.55 5.30 13.25
C ALA A 156 6.86 6.60 14.00
N LYS A 157 6.00 7.62 13.91
CA LYS A 157 6.11 8.86 14.70
C LYS A 157 6.06 8.60 16.21
N SER A 158 5.13 7.76 16.65
CA SER A 158 4.93 7.43 18.06
C SER A 158 5.98 6.47 18.64
N ASN A 159 6.67 5.70 17.79
CA ASN A 159 7.63 4.66 18.20
C ASN A 159 9.08 4.94 17.76
N SER A 160 9.49 6.21 17.74
CA SER A 160 10.77 6.71 17.19
C SER A 160 12.08 6.19 17.84
N GLY A 161 12.06 5.06 18.56
CA GLY A 161 13.29 4.49 19.13
C GLY A 161 13.33 3.02 19.53
N ARG A 162 12.33 2.15 19.26
CA ARG A 162 12.28 0.84 19.97
C ARG A 162 11.79 -0.41 19.22
N SER A 163 11.44 -0.38 17.93
CA SER A 163 11.20 -1.61 17.14
C SER A 163 11.85 -1.54 15.76
N ALA A 164 12.09 -2.71 15.13
CA ALA A 164 12.51 -2.74 13.75
C ALA A 164 11.39 -2.11 12.90
N ILE A 165 11.70 -1.04 12.16
CA ILE A 165 10.73 -0.33 11.31
C ILE A 165 9.97 -1.30 10.40
N ALA A 166 10.61 -2.42 10.02
CA ALA A 166 9.99 -3.47 9.23
C ALA A 166 8.79 -4.19 9.90
N ASP A 167 8.80 -4.33 11.22
CA ASP A 167 7.70 -4.92 11.98
C ASP A 167 6.52 -3.94 12.04
N GLN A 168 6.80 -2.64 12.10
CA GLN A 168 5.78 -1.59 12.09
C GLN A 168 5.02 -1.55 10.77
N VAL A 169 5.71 -1.73 9.63
CA VAL A 169 5.06 -1.85 8.30
C VAL A 169 4.10 -3.04 8.29
N THR A 170 4.57 -4.20 8.77
CA THR A 170 3.77 -5.43 8.81
C THR A 170 2.53 -5.27 9.70
N TYR A 171 2.70 -4.65 10.87
CA TYR A 171 1.62 -4.39 11.80
C TYR A 171 0.59 -3.38 11.24
N ALA A 172 1.04 -2.31 10.58
CA ALA A 172 0.15 -1.33 9.94
C ALA A 172 -0.70 -1.96 8.83
N ASN A 173 -0.12 -2.83 8.00
CA ASN A 173 -0.86 -3.57 6.98
C ASN A 173 -1.94 -4.45 7.60
N LYS A 174 -1.56 -5.29 8.56
CA LYS A 174 -2.46 -6.25 9.20
C LYS A 174 -3.61 -5.56 9.96
N THR A 175 -3.34 -4.44 10.65
CA THR A 175 -4.39 -3.68 11.34
C THR A 175 -5.36 -3.02 10.37
N THR A 176 -4.88 -2.51 9.23
CA THR A 176 -5.74 -1.98 8.15
C THR A 176 -6.67 -3.07 7.59
N VAL A 177 -6.16 -4.28 7.38
CA VAL A 177 -6.95 -5.45 6.94
C VAL A 177 -8.08 -5.76 7.91
N VAL A 178 -7.81 -5.71 9.22
CA VAL A 178 -8.82 -5.93 10.26
C VAL A 178 -9.90 -4.85 10.23
N GLN A 179 -9.52 -3.57 10.12
CA GLN A 179 -10.45 -2.44 10.15
C GLN A 179 -11.51 -2.52 9.04
N PHE A 180 -11.09 -2.98 7.86
CA PHE A 180 -11.96 -3.16 6.71
C PHE A 180 -12.53 -4.57 6.57
N GLY A 181 -12.10 -5.49 7.44
CA GLY A 181 -12.52 -6.89 7.44
C GLY A 181 -12.28 -7.60 6.11
N LEU A 182 -11.13 -7.34 5.49
CA LEU A 182 -10.69 -8.00 4.26
C LEU A 182 -10.30 -9.48 4.45
N ASN A 183 -10.41 -10.01 5.67
CA ASN A 183 -10.02 -11.39 5.99
C ASN A 183 -11.21 -12.34 5.96
N ARG A 184 -11.26 -13.19 4.94
CA ARG A 184 -12.28 -14.24 4.74
C ARG A 184 -12.38 -15.27 5.87
N SER A 185 -11.29 -15.49 6.62
CA SER A 185 -11.28 -16.44 7.74
C SER A 185 -12.19 -15.97 8.89
N PHE A 186 -12.43 -14.66 9.01
CA PHE A 186 -13.35 -14.11 10.02
C PHE A 186 -14.80 -14.01 9.50
N ILE A 187 -15.00 -13.86 8.19
CA ILE A 187 -16.34 -13.79 7.56
C ILE A 187 -17.12 -15.12 7.70
N ARG A 188 -16.42 -16.26 7.81
CA ARG A 188 -17.05 -17.59 7.97
C ARG A 188 -17.31 -18.02 9.42
N ARG A 189 -16.98 -17.23 10.43
CA ARG A 189 -17.32 -17.53 11.83
C ARG A 189 -17.87 -16.29 12.56
N PRO A 190 -19.12 -15.87 12.26
CA PRO A 190 -19.72 -14.68 12.87
C PRO A 190 -20.00 -14.84 14.37
N GLU A 191 -20.16 -16.07 14.87
CA GLU A 191 -20.94 -16.28 16.10
C GLU A 191 -20.13 -16.44 17.39
N VAL A 192 -18.79 -16.54 17.38
CA VAL A 192 -18.05 -16.95 18.60
C VAL A 192 -16.80 -16.14 18.93
N MET A 193 -16.35 -15.22 18.08
CA MET A 193 -15.01 -14.66 18.27
C MET A 193 -14.96 -13.27 18.93
N PHE A 194 -15.90 -12.36 18.69
CA PHE A 194 -15.60 -10.95 19.00
C PHE A 194 -15.83 -10.51 20.45
N ASP A 195 -16.73 -11.13 21.21
CA ASP A 195 -16.89 -10.80 22.64
C ASP A 195 -15.75 -11.32 23.53
N LYS A 196 -14.80 -12.10 22.97
CA LYS A 196 -13.69 -12.72 23.72
C LYS A 196 -12.31 -12.66 23.05
N ILE A 197 -12.13 -12.00 21.90
CA ILE A 197 -10.78 -11.79 21.36
C ILE A 197 -10.07 -10.73 22.22
N THR A 198 -9.42 -11.20 23.27
CA THR A 198 -8.42 -10.43 24.02
C THR A 198 -7.06 -10.44 23.31
N LYS A 199 -6.88 -11.26 22.27
CA LYS A 199 -5.67 -11.32 21.42
C LYS A 199 -6.02 -11.76 20.00
N ILE A 200 -5.99 -10.82 19.06
CA ILE A 200 -5.93 -11.16 17.63
C ILE A 200 -4.50 -11.68 17.38
N ASP A 201 -4.38 -12.94 16.96
CA ASP A 201 -3.09 -13.46 16.53
C ASP A 201 -2.72 -12.83 15.18
N MET A 202 -1.81 -11.85 15.23
CA MET A 202 -1.35 -11.13 14.05
C MET A 202 -0.74 -12.06 13.02
N ASP A 203 -0.17 -13.21 13.39
CA ASP A 203 0.46 -14.13 12.45
C ASP A 203 -0.55 -14.85 11.56
N THR A 204 -1.83 -14.83 11.92
CA THR A 204 -2.92 -15.41 11.12
C THR A 204 -3.58 -14.41 10.16
N ILE A 205 -3.22 -13.12 10.22
CA ILE A 205 -3.77 -12.09 9.33
C ILE A 205 -2.95 -12.06 8.04
N PRO A 206 -3.58 -12.20 6.85
CA PRO A 206 -2.88 -12.15 5.58
C PRO A 206 -2.26 -10.77 5.35
N ASP A 207 -1.06 -10.75 4.76
CA ASP A 207 -0.48 -9.53 4.21
C ASP A 207 -1.12 -9.28 2.85
N VAL A 208 -2.18 -8.46 2.81
CA VAL A 208 -2.88 -8.12 1.55
C VAL A 208 -2.00 -7.39 0.53
N LEU A 209 -0.84 -6.85 0.95
CA LEU A 209 0.16 -6.31 0.02
C LEU A 209 0.98 -7.40 -0.68
N SER A 210 0.69 -8.68 -0.42
CA SER A 210 1.35 -9.83 -1.04
C SER A 210 0.40 -10.68 -1.89
N GLU A 211 -0.92 -10.52 -1.74
CA GLU A 211 -1.88 -11.18 -2.61
C GLU A 211 -1.93 -10.49 -3.96
N GLU A 212 -1.73 -11.25 -5.03
CA GLU A 212 -1.96 -10.77 -6.39
C GLU A 212 -3.46 -10.59 -6.59
N ILE A 213 -3.89 -9.33 -6.69
CA ILE A 213 -5.28 -8.96 -6.95
C ILE A 213 -5.40 -8.72 -8.44
N ASP A 214 -6.35 -9.42 -9.05
CA ASP A 214 -6.73 -9.21 -10.45
C ASP A 214 -8.20 -8.81 -10.53
N LEU A 215 -8.49 -7.52 -10.76
CA LEU A 215 -9.86 -6.98 -10.70
C LEU A 215 -10.80 -7.60 -11.74
N ASP A 216 -10.25 -8.20 -12.80
CA ASP A 216 -11.01 -8.90 -13.83
C ASP A 216 -11.34 -10.36 -13.45
N ASP A 217 -10.62 -10.94 -12.49
CA ASP A 217 -10.88 -12.30 -11.99
C ASP A 217 -12.05 -12.32 -11.00
N LYS A 218 -13.25 -12.53 -11.55
CA LYS A 218 -14.49 -12.67 -10.78
C LYS A 218 -14.61 -14.00 -10.04
N THR A 219 -13.73 -14.97 -10.33
CA THR A 219 -13.68 -16.25 -9.59
C THR A 219 -12.92 -16.07 -8.28
N ASN A 220 -11.99 -15.11 -8.25
CA ASN A 220 -11.34 -14.65 -7.05
C ASN A 220 -12.19 -13.61 -6.31
N ASN A 221 -13.15 -14.12 -5.57
CA ASN A 221 -13.38 -13.76 -4.18
C ASN A 221 -12.74 -12.49 -3.55
N THR A 222 -11.41 -12.36 -3.44
CA THR A 222 -10.73 -11.13 -2.94
C THR A 222 -10.80 -10.01 -3.97
N SER A 223 -10.52 -10.30 -5.24
CA SER A 223 -10.68 -9.38 -6.35
C SER A 223 -12.12 -8.86 -6.45
N THR A 224 -13.10 -9.74 -6.32
CA THR A 224 -14.51 -9.36 -6.33
C THR A 224 -14.85 -8.37 -5.22
N TYR A 225 -14.41 -8.63 -3.98
CA TYR A 225 -14.64 -7.71 -2.87
C TYR A 225 -13.94 -6.38 -3.10
N MET A 226 -12.70 -6.40 -3.60
CA MET A 226 -11.96 -5.20 -3.96
C MET A 226 -12.72 -4.38 -4.99
N THR A 227 -13.21 -5.00 -6.06
CA THR A 227 -14.01 -4.32 -7.09
C THR A 227 -15.28 -3.70 -6.50
N ALA A 228 -15.95 -4.40 -5.58
CA ALA A 228 -17.12 -3.84 -4.89
C ALA A 228 -16.76 -2.67 -3.98
N PHE A 229 -15.64 -2.77 -3.25
CA PHE A 229 -15.13 -1.73 -2.38
C PHE A 229 -14.79 -0.45 -3.14
N LEU A 230 -14.06 -0.60 -4.25
CA LEU A 230 -13.70 0.50 -5.14
C LEU A 230 -14.94 1.14 -5.75
N GLY A 231 -15.90 0.35 -6.25
CA GLY A 231 -17.18 0.85 -6.75
C GLY A 231 -18.02 1.58 -5.70
N GLY A 232 -18.03 1.10 -4.46
CA GLY A 232 -18.70 1.76 -3.33
C GLY A 232 -18.06 3.11 -2.99
N ILE A 233 -16.72 3.18 -2.93
CA ILE A 233 -15.99 4.44 -2.76
C ILE A 233 -16.32 5.41 -3.90
N SER A 234 -16.25 4.97 -5.14
CA SER A 234 -16.53 5.80 -6.32
C SER A 234 -17.98 6.29 -6.34
N THR A 235 -18.93 5.48 -5.85
CA THR A 235 -20.34 5.88 -5.69
C THR A 235 -20.49 6.96 -4.63
N LYS A 236 -19.99 6.71 -3.41
CA LYS A 236 -20.10 7.65 -2.29
C LYS A 236 -19.37 8.96 -2.57
N ALA A 237 -18.24 8.89 -3.27
CA ALA A 237 -17.53 10.05 -3.76
C ALA A 237 -18.44 10.93 -4.64
N LYS A 238 -19.17 10.34 -5.60
CA LYS A 238 -20.07 11.10 -6.49
C LYS A 238 -21.25 11.73 -5.76
N ASP A 239 -21.84 11.02 -4.80
CA ASP A 239 -22.97 11.53 -4.01
C ASP A 239 -22.61 12.85 -3.31
N TYR A 240 -21.37 12.94 -2.82
CA TYR A 240 -20.87 14.14 -2.18
C TYR A 240 -20.67 15.31 -3.14
N LYS A 241 -20.64 15.13 -4.47
CA LYS A 241 -20.45 16.21 -5.44
C LYS A 241 -21.73 16.51 -6.26
N GLY A 242 -22.89 16.06 -5.79
CA GLY A 242 -24.18 16.41 -6.40
C GLY A 242 -24.32 16.04 -7.88
N ASN A 243 -23.76 14.90 -8.31
CA ASN A 243 -23.81 14.37 -9.69
C ASN A 243 -22.96 15.09 -10.75
N ALA A 244 -22.12 16.07 -10.41
CA ALA A 244 -21.10 16.53 -11.35
C ALA A 244 -20.13 15.35 -11.62
N GLU A 245 -19.94 14.97 -12.89
CA GLU A 245 -19.15 13.78 -13.28
C GLU A 245 -17.90 13.63 -12.40
N GLY A 246 -17.80 12.48 -11.72
CA GLY A 246 -16.67 12.17 -10.85
C GLY A 246 -15.37 12.33 -11.63
N SER A 247 -14.51 13.25 -11.21
CA SER A 247 -13.14 13.32 -11.69
C SER A 247 -12.27 12.40 -10.85
N ALA A 248 -11.20 11.85 -11.42
CA ALA A 248 -10.23 11.05 -10.68
C ALA A 248 -9.70 11.82 -9.45
N ASP A 249 -9.47 13.12 -9.61
CA ASP A 249 -8.98 14.03 -8.55
C ASP A 249 -9.93 14.11 -7.34
N TYR A 250 -11.24 14.01 -7.59
CA TYR A 250 -12.22 14.02 -6.53
C TYR A 250 -12.20 12.71 -5.74
N ILE A 251 -12.25 11.58 -6.46
CA ILE A 251 -12.16 10.26 -5.80
C ILE A 251 -10.86 10.19 -5.01
N GLU A 252 -9.76 10.77 -5.52
CA GLU A 252 -8.48 10.87 -4.82
C GLU A 252 -8.53 11.71 -3.56
N SER A 253 -9.16 12.88 -3.60
CA SER A 253 -9.32 13.75 -2.41
C SER A 253 -10.14 13.04 -1.33
N PHE A 254 -11.16 12.29 -1.74
CA PHE A 254 -11.95 11.46 -0.85
C PHE A 254 -11.13 10.34 -0.20
N LEU A 255 -10.29 9.64 -0.97
CA LEU A 255 -9.35 8.65 -0.41
C LEU A 255 -8.31 9.27 0.52
N ASP A 256 -7.83 10.48 0.23
CA ASP A 256 -6.90 11.19 1.11
C ASP A 256 -7.51 11.44 2.48
N ALA A 257 -8.76 11.91 2.49
CA ALA A 257 -9.49 12.17 3.70
C ALA A 257 -9.77 10.89 4.50
N LEU A 258 -10.16 9.80 3.83
CA LEU A 258 -10.26 8.49 4.48
C LEU A 258 -8.93 8.01 5.06
N SER A 259 -7.82 8.21 4.33
CA SER A 259 -6.49 7.81 4.82
C SER A 259 -6.09 8.56 6.08
N LYS A 260 -6.47 9.84 6.19
CA LYS A 260 -6.24 10.68 7.39
C LYS A 260 -7.06 10.20 8.58
N ASP A 261 -8.33 9.90 8.35
CA ASP A 261 -9.23 9.32 9.38
C ASP A 261 -8.63 8.01 9.93
N LEU A 262 -8.22 7.12 9.03
CA LEU A 262 -7.70 5.79 9.39
C LEU A 262 -6.27 5.77 9.93
N ALA A 263 -5.59 6.90 9.95
CA ALA A 263 -4.18 6.97 10.34
C ALA A 263 -3.97 6.56 11.81
N ASP A 264 -4.96 6.81 12.67
CA ASP A 264 -4.92 6.46 14.09
C ASP A 264 -5.42 5.02 14.37
N GLY A 265 -5.86 4.32 13.33
CA GLY A 265 -6.41 2.96 13.39
C GLY A 265 -7.91 2.90 13.66
N LYS A 266 -8.61 4.04 13.64
CA LYS A 266 -10.06 4.16 13.80
C LYS A 266 -10.67 4.78 12.56
N ALA A 267 -11.96 4.59 12.39
CA ALA A 267 -12.71 5.17 11.28
C ALA A 267 -13.87 6.00 11.86
N ASP A 268 -13.52 7.05 12.59
CA ASP A 268 -14.43 7.84 13.43
C ASP A 268 -14.60 9.28 12.95
N GLY A 269 -14.09 9.58 11.76
CA GLY A 269 -14.12 10.90 11.11
C GLY A 269 -13.06 11.86 11.64
N LYS A 270 -12.03 11.39 12.34
CA LYS A 270 -10.99 12.22 12.95
C LYS A 270 -9.59 11.73 12.61
N ASP A 271 -8.65 12.66 12.48
CA ASP A 271 -7.24 12.31 12.29
C ASP A 271 -6.59 11.85 13.62
N ALA A 272 -5.32 11.47 13.55
CA ALA A 272 -4.53 11.04 14.71
C ALA A 272 -4.36 12.10 15.81
N THR A 273 -4.72 13.37 15.56
CA THR A 273 -4.74 14.44 16.56
C THR A 273 -6.12 14.63 17.19
N GLY A 274 -7.14 13.92 16.71
CA GLY A 274 -8.53 14.06 17.11
C GLY A 274 -9.28 15.17 16.35
N THR A 275 -8.68 15.74 15.30
CA THR A 275 -9.29 16.80 14.49
C THR A 275 -10.22 16.18 13.45
N THR A 276 -11.42 16.74 13.28
CA THR A 276 -12.38 16.26 12.27
C THR A 276 -11.80 16.36 10.86
N VAL A 277 -11.81 15.26 10.13
CA VAL A 277 -11.40 15.22 8.73
C VAL A 277 -12.56 15.63 7.84
N THR A 278 -12.28 16.47 6.86
CA THR A 278 -13.27 16.95 5.89
C THR A 278 -12.82 16.74 4.45
N VAL A 279 -13.79 16.60 3.56
CA VAL A 279 -13.63 16.66 2.09
C VAL A 279 -14.29 17.95 1.62
N SER A 280 -13.65 18.68 0.72
CA SER A 280 -14.26 19.86 0.09
C SER A 280 -15.27 19.43 -0.96
N VAL A 281 -16.54 19.75 -0.72
CA VAL A 281 -17.68 19.56 -1.61
C VAL A 281 -18.12 20.92 -2.13
N ASP A 282 -17.89 21.21 -3.41
CA ASP A 282 -18.22 22.51 -4.02
C ASP A 282 -17.70 23.72 -3.20
N GLY A 283 -16.50 23.57 -2.63
CA GLY A 283 -15.86 24.57 -1.76
C GLY A 283 -16.34 24.55 -0.30
N THR A 284 -17.32 23.71 0.04
CA THR A 284 -17.85 23.52 1.39
C THR A 284 -17.18 22.33 2.07
N PRO A 285 -16.51 22.51 3.23
CA PRO A 285 -15.99 21.40 4.01
C PRO A 285 -17.12 20.50 4.51
N THR A 286 -17.09 19.22 4.14
CA THR A 286 -18.06 18.20 4.55
C THR A 286 -17.32 17.09 5.29
N ALA A 287 -17.89 16.59 6.38
CA ALA A 287 -17.29 15.50 7.15
C ALA A 287 -17.09 14.24 6.26
N VAL A 288 -15.94 13.58 6.44
CA VAL A 288 -15.65 12.29 5.80
C VAL A 288 -16.70 11.27 6.22
N PRO A 289 -17.20 10.42 5.29
CA PRO A 289 -18.18 9.41 5.66
C PRO A 289 -17.60 8.38 6.60
N THR A 290 -18.46 7.93 7.51
CA THR A 290 -18.14 6.85 8.44
C THR A 290 -17.94 5.54 7.67
N ILE A 291 -17.20 4.61 8.28
CA ILE A 291 -17.04 3.25 7.74
C ILE A 291 -18.38 2.53 7.50
N THR A 292 -19.40 2.83 8.30
CA THR A 292 -20.77 2.31 8.12
C THR A 292 -21.38 2.79 6.80
N GLU A 293 -21.21 4.07 6.48
CA GLU A 293 -21.67 4.63 5.22
C GLU A 293 -20.89 4.09 4.02
N ILE A 294 -19.58 3.88 4.16
CA ILE A 294 -18.76 3.24 3.13
C ILE A 294 -19.27 1.82 2.87
N LYS A 295 -19.49 1.02 3.92
CA LYS A 295 -20.04 -0.34 3.80
C LYS A 295 -21.41 -0.36 3.13
N ALA A 296 -22.28 0.59 3.47
CA ALA A 296 -23.57 0.74 2.81
C ALA A 296 -23.41 1.04 1.31
N ALA A 297 -22.47 1.93 0.93
CA ALA A 297 -22.18 2.22 -0.48
C ALA A 297 -21.63 0.99 -1.23
N VAL A 298 -20.75 0.21 -0.60
CA VAL A 298 -20.23 -1.05 -1.15
C VAL A 298 -21.34 -2.07 -1.39
N LEU A 299 -22.26 -2.21 -0.42
CA LEU A 299 -23.44 -3.07 -0.54
C LEU A 299 -24.35 -2.64 -1.70
N THR A 300 -24.66 -1.35 -1.80
CA THR A 300 -25.49 -0.80 -2.89
C THR A 300 -24.83 -1.05 -4.25
N TYR A 301 -23.52 -0.84 -4.34
CA TYR A 301 -22.77 -1.08 -5.56
C TYR A 301 -22.77 -2.57 -5.95
N ALA A 302 -22.54 -3.47 -4.98
CA ALA A 302 -22.57 -4.92 -5.20
C ALA A 302 -23.96 -5.40 -5.66
N ALA A 303 -25.03 -4.91 -5.03
CA ALA A 303 -26.40 -5.24 -5.41
C ALA A 303 -26.74 -4.79 -6.85
N SER A 304 -26.17 -3.67 -7.29
CA SER A 304 -26.33 -3.16 -8.65
C SER A 304 -25.46 -3.90 -9.68
N ASN A 305 -24.54 -4.77 -9.23
CA ASN A 305 -23.62 -5.52 -10.07
C ASN A 305 -23.64 -7.02 -9.69
N PRO A 306 -24.75 -7.74 -9.95
CA PRO A 306 -24.94 -9.12 -9.48
C PRO A 306 -23.88 -10.11 -9.97
N GLY A 307 -23.18 -9.80 -11.07
CA GLY A 307 -22.06 -10.59 -11.58
C GLY A 307 -20.81 -10.61 -10.68
N LEU A 308 -20.79 -9.84 -9.59
CA LEU A 308 -19.78 -9.95 -8.54
C LEU A 308 -20.06 -11.15 -7.62
N GLY A 309 -21.31 -11.59 -7.47
CA GLY A 309 -21.61 -12.74 -6.59
C GLY A 309 -21.33 -12.51 -5.11
N ILE A 310 -21.22 -11.24 -4.67
CA ILE A 310 -21.15 -10.89 -3.25
C ILE A 310 -22.56 -10.86 -2.69
N THR A 311 -22.80 -11.64 -1.64
CA THR A 311 -24.08 -11.63 -0.93
C THR A 311 -24.11 -10.53 0.13
N THR A 312 -25.29 -9.99 0.41
CA THR A 312 -25.50 -8.99 1.48
C THR A 312 -25.00 -9.49 2.84
N THR A 313 -25.16 -10.79 3.11
CA THR A 313 -24.71 -11.47 4.34
C THR A 313 -23.19 -11.43 4.53
N GLU A 314 -22.40 -11.53 3.46
CA GLU A 314 -20.94 -11.51 3.55
C GLU A 314 -20.39 -10.14 3.97
N ILE A 315 -21.04 -9.05 3.55
CA ILE A 315 -20.61 -7.69 3.93
C ILE A 315 -21.17 -7.28 5.30
N GLN A 316 -22.42 -7.64 5.62
CA GLN A 316 -23.05 -7.29 6.91
C GLN A 316 -22.36 -7.90 8.12
N ASN A 317 -21.74 -9.09 7.99
CA ASN A 317 -21.00 -9.74 9.08
C ASN A 317 -19.61 -9.13 9.33
N THR A 318 -19.24 -8.07 8.60
CA THR A 318 -17.98 -7.37 8.82
C THR A 318 -18.17 -6.37 9.95
N THR A 319 -17.99 -6.76 11.21
CA THR A 319 -18.01 -5.84 12.34
C THR A 319 -16.79 -4.91 12.26
N VAL A 320 -16.98 -3.61 12.45
CA VAL A 320 -15.85 -2.69 12.66
C VAL A 320 -15.34 -2.98 14.06
N VAL A 321 -14.10 -3.43 14.16
CA VAL A 321 -13.43 -3.61 15.45
C VAL A 321 -12.38 -2.52 15.52
N ASP A 322 -12.37 -1.73 16.60
CA ASP A 322 -11.25 -0.84 16.86
C ASP A 322 -9.96 -1.65 16.80
N ALA A 323 -9.01 -1.24 15.95
CA ALA A 323 -7.77 -1.96 15.84
C ALA A 323 -7.15 -2.08 17.24
N PRO A 324 -6.73 -3.29 17.66
CA PRO A 324 -6.17 -3.47 19.00
C PRO A 324 -5.02 -2.49 19.16
N VAL A 325 -5.12 -1.62 20.18
CA VAL A 325 -4.02 -0.71 20.52
C VAL A 325 -2.79 -1.58 20.71
N PHE A 326 -1.69 -1.20 20.07
CA PHE A 326 -0.41 -1.88 20.27
C PHE A 326 0.02 -1.65 21.73
N VAL A 327 -0.45 -2.50 22.63
CA VAL A 327 0.05 -2.55 24.00
C VAL A 327 1.37 -3.31 23.91
N GLN A 328 2.42 -2.57 23.58
CA GLN A 328 3.76 -3.14 23.51
C GLN A 328 4.08 -3.69 24.91
N SER A 329 4.32 -4.99 25.02
CA SER A 329 4.82 -5.57 26.26
C SER A 329 6.08 -4.78 26.64
N THR A 330 6.06 -4.11 27.79
CA THR A 330 7.25 -3.46 28.33
C THR A 330 8.42 -4.42 28.20
N PRO A 331 9.53 -4.02 27.57
CA PRO A 331 10.69 -4.91 27.47
C PRO A 331 11.04 -5.32 28.89
N VAL A 332 10.98 -6.62 29.16
CA VAL A 332 11.48 -7.18 30.41
C VAL A 332 12.97 -6.89 30.37
N SER A 333 13.40 -5.93 31.18
CA SER A 333 14.82 -5.69 31.43
C SER A 333 15.38 -6.99 32.00
N VAL A 334 16.20 -7.67 31.20
CA VAL A 334 17.02 -8.82 31.60
C VAL A 334 18.28 -8.31 32.27
#